data_AF-A0A6C0EHS1-F1
#
_entry.id   AF-A0A6C0EHS1-F1
#
_cell.length_a   1.000
_cell.length_b   1.000
_cell.length_c   1.000
_cell.angle_alpha   90.00
_cell.angle_beta   90.00
_cell.angle_gamma   90.00
#
_symmetry.space_group_name_H-M   'P 1'
#
loop_
_entity.id
_entity.type
_entity.pdbx_description
1 polymer ?
#
loop_
_entity_poly.entity_id
_entity_poly.type
_entity_poly.pdbx_seq_one_letter_code
_entity_poly.pdbx_strand_id
1 'polypeptide(L)'
;MNYTYYLIIKGNHTNPYYNKNAINSLVILILVVVVLYLFIYCIKHIAKYKKKPYPFEKIDNITDETSNLLCPICLDNLTNNLVKFKACSHILHKKCANQFLLHYMRKCPICRKYIYVTPRHINV
;
A
#
# COMPACT_ATOMS: atom_id res chain seq x y z
N MET A 1 -1.70 -41.35 -61.35
CA MET A 1 -1.77 -41.40 -59.88
C MET A 1 -1.76 -39.97 -59.38
N ASN A 2 -2.77 -39.53 -58.60
CA ASN A 2 -2.83 -38.28 -57.79
C ASN A 2 -4.26 -37.75 -57.54
N TYR A 3 -5.32 -38.50 -57.90
CA TYR A 3 -6.70 -38.13 -57.52
C TYR A 3 -6.98 -38.34 -56.02
N THR A 4 -6.22 -39.22 -55.37
CA THR A 4 -6.31 -39.49 -53.93
C THR A 4 -5.75 -38.36 -53.08
N TYR A 5 -4.80 -37.57 -53.61
CA TYR A 5 -4.22 -36.43 -52.88
C TYR A 5 -5.21 -35.26 -52.74
N TYR A 6 -6.05 -35.03 -53.75
CA TYR A 6 -7.05 -33.94 -53.72
C TYR A 6 -8.22 -34.20 -52.74
N LEU A 7 -8.53 -35.46 -52.43
CA LEU A 7 -9.64 -35.81 -51.53
C LEU A 7 -9.26 -35.71 -50.05
N ILE A 8 -7.97 -35.87 -49.71
CA ILE A 8 -7.49 -35.75 -48.32
C ILE A 8 -7.51 -34.28 -47.85
N ILE A 9 -7.31 -33.32 -48.75
CA ILE A 9 -7.35 -31.88 -48.41
C ILE A 9 -8.81 -31.39 -48.21
N LYS A 10 -9.79 -31.99 -48.90
CA LYS A 10 -11.21 -31.61 -48.75
C LYS A 10 -11.89 -32.17 -47.49
N GLY A 11 -11.33 -33.21 -46.87
CA GLY A 11 -11.91 -33.84 -45.66
C GLY A 11 -11.58 -33.16 -44.33
N ASN A 12 -10.62 -32.22 -44.30
CA ASN A 12 -10.12 -31.59 -43.07
C ASN A 12 -10.55 -30.12 -42.89
N HIS A 13 -11.54 -29.65 -43.64
CA HIS A 13 -12.17 -28.36 -43.36
C HIS A 13 -13.36 -28.53 -42.42
N THR A 14 -13.13 -29.03 -41.20
CA THR A 14 -14.02 -28.71 -40.08
C THR A 14 -13.84 -27.22 -39.78
N ASN A 15 -14.69 -26.42 -40.44
CA ASN A 15 -15.05 -25.03 -40.22
C ASN A 15 -13.99 -24.08 -39.58
N PRO A 16 -13.44 -23.10 -40.33
CA PRO A 16 -12.54 -22.03 -39.84
C PRO A 16 -13.24 -20.95 -38.99
N TYR A 17 -14.35 -21.32 -38.36
CA TYR A 17 -15.26 -20.46 -37.63
C TYR A 17 -15.70 -21.21 -36.38
N TYR A 18 -14.75 -21.36 -35.45
CA TYR A 18 -15.11 -21.48 -34.04
C TYR A 18 -16.21 -20.44 -33.78
N ASN A 19 -17.36 -20.86 -33.25
CA ASN A 19 -18.51 -19.98 -33.06
C ASN A 19 -18.05 -18.71 -32.33
N LYS A 20 -18.02 -17.56 -33.00
CA LYS A 20 -17.56 -16.29 -32.41
C LYS A 20 -18.24 -16.01 -31.07
N ASN A 21 -19.47 -16.48 -30.89
CA ASN A 21 -20.22 -16.36 -29.65
C ASN A 21 -19.58 -17.18 -28.51
N ALA A 22 -19.01 -18.36 -28.80
CA ALA A 22 -18.26 -19.15 -27.85
C ALA A 22 -16.87 -18.55 -27.54
N ILE A 23 -16.18 -17.91 -28.50
CA ILE A 23 -14.87 -17.27 -28.26
C ILE A 23 -15.12 -16.06 -27.36
N ASN A 24 -16.14 -15.26 -27.72
CA ASN A 24 -16.57 -14.13 -26.93
C ASN A 24 -16.98 -14.57 -25.53
N SER A 25 -17.69 -15.69 -25.38
CA SER A 25 -18.06 -16.25 -24.07
C SER A 25 -16.83 -16.63 -23.24
N LEU A 26 -15.83 -17.28 -23.84
CA LEU A 26 -14.60 -17.66 -23.15
C LEU A 26 -13.73 -16.45 -22.77
N VAL A 27 -13.64 -15.46 -23.64
CA VAL A 27 -12.96 -14.18 -23.37
C VAL A 27 -13.65 -13.42 -22.23
N ILE A 28 -14.99 -13.36 -22.24
CA ILE A 28 -15.76 -12.73 -21.15
C ILE A 28 -15.50 -13.45 -19.83
N LEU A 29 -15.49 -14.78 -19.81
CA LEU A 29 -15.20 -15.56 -18.60
C LEU A 29 -13.79 -15.26 -18.06
N ILE A 30 -12.79 -15.19 -18.93
CA ILE A 30 -11.42 -14.82 -18.55
C ILE A 30 -11.37 -13.40 -17.98
N LEU A 31 -12.01 -12.43 -18.64
CA LEU A 31 -12.05 -11.05 -18.15
C LEU A 31 -12.73 -10.94 -16.78
N VAL A 32 -13.82 -11.65 -16.56
CA VAL A 32 -14.51 -11.71 -15.26
C VAL A 32 -13.58 -12.26 -14.18
N VAL A 33 -12.87 -13.36 -14.46
CA VAL A 33 -11.90 -13.95 -13.51
C VAL A 33 -10.77 -12.97 -13.19
N VAL A 34 -10.23 -12.28 -14.19
CA VAL A 34 -9.17 -11.28 -13.99
C VAL A 34 -9.68 -10.10 -13.15
N VAL A 35 -10.88 -9.59 -13.44
CA VAL A 35 -11.48 -8.49 -12.66
C VAL A 35 -11.73 -8.91 -11.21
N LEU A 36 -12.25 -10.10 -10.96
CA LEU A 36 -12.45 -10.63 -9.61
C LEU A 36 -11.12 -10.79 -8.87
N TYR A 37 -10.09 -11.30 -9.54
CA TYR A 37 -8.74 -11.41 -8.96
C TYR A 37 -8.18 -10.05 -8.56
N LEU A 38 -8.27 -9.05 -9.44
CA LEU A 38 -7.83 -7.69 -9.16
C LEU A 38 -8.62 -7.06 -8.02
N PHE A 39 -9.93 -7.29 -7.95
CA PHE A 39 -10.77 -6.80 -6.86
C PHE A 39 -10.36 -7.41 -5.51
N ILE A 40 -10.15 -8.72 -5.44
CA ILE A 40 -9.67 -9.42 -4.25
C ILE A 40 -8.27 -8.92 -3.86
N TYR A 41 -7.39 -8.74 -4.84
CA TYR A 41 -6.05 -8.19 -4.64
C TYR A 41 -6.11 -6.77 -4.05
N CYS A 42 -6.94 -5.90 -4.60
CA CYS A 42 -7.18 -4.55 -4.10
C CYS A 42 -7.68 -4.56 -2.65
N ILE A 43 -8.67 -5.38 -2.32
CA ILE A 43 -9.18 -5.52 -0.94
C ILE A 43 -8.05 -5.96 0.01
N LYS A 44 -7.29 -7.00 -0.36
CA LYS A 44 -6.16 -7.49 0.44
C LYS A 44 -5.08 -6.42 0.61
N HIS A 45 -4.78 -5.67 -0.45
CA HIS A 45 -3.78 -4.61 -0.42
C HIS A 45 -4.20 -3.46 0.50
N ILE A 46 -5.46 -3.01 0.42
CA ILE A 46 -6.03 -2.01 1.31
C ILE A 46 -6.01 -2.49 2.76
N ALA A 47 -6.40 -3.75 3.01
CA ALA A 47 -6.38 -4.34 4.35
C ALA A 47 -4.95 -4.41 4.93
N LYS A 48 -3.95 -4.77 4.11
CA LYS A 48 -2.54 -4.77 4.49
C LYS A 48 -2.01 -3.36 4.78
N TYR A 49 -2.49 -2.34 4.06
CA TYR A 49 -2.10 -0.95 4.28
C TYR A 49 -2.67 -0.40 5.60
N LYS A 50 -3.93 -0.69 5.93
CA LYS A 50 -4.56 -0.30 7.20
C LYS A 50 -3.90 -0.91 8.44
N LYS A 51 -3.30 -2.11 8.33
CA LYS A 51 -2.68 -2.82 9.45
C LYS A 51 -1.29 -2.31 9.85
N LYS A 52 -0.65 -1.39 9.10
CA LYS A 52 0.68 -0.90 9.48
C LYS A 52 0.56 -0.01 10.73
N PRO A 53 1.18 -0.38 11.86
CA PRO A 53 1.11 0.42 13.08
C PRO A 53 1.79 1.77 12.84
N TYR A 54 1.10 2.84 13.20
CA TYR A 54 1.70 4.16 13.15
C TYR A 54 2.92 4.23 14.09
N PRO A 55 4.02 4.89 13.68
CA PRO A 55 5.25 4.97 14.47
C PRO A 55 5.16 5.97 15.64
N PHE A 56 3.98 6.56 15.84
CA PHE A 56 3.67 7.52 16.89
C PHE A 56 2.56 7.01 17.80
N GLU A 57 2.61 7.46 19.04
CA GLU A 57 1.56 7.31 20.06
C GLU A 57 0.92 8.68 20.29
N LYS A 58 -0.42 8.71 20.45
CA LYS A 58 -1.14 9.94 20.73
C LYS A 58 -0.96 10.31 22.20
N ILE A 59 -0.70 11.59 22.47
CA ILE A 59 -0.64 12.10 23.84
C ILE A 59 -1.98 12.77 24.14
N ASP A 60 -2.72 12.21 25.07
CA ASP A 60 -4.04 12.71 25.47
C ASP A 60 -3.98 13.60 26.72
N ASN A 61 -2.93 13.46 27.54
CA ASN A 61 -2.70 14.25 28.74
C ASN A 61 -1.59 15.27 28.50
N ILE A 62 -1.97 16.52 28.17
CA ILE A 62 -1.02 17.63 28.12
C ILE A 62 -0.81 18.12 29.56
N THR A 63 0.42 18.04 30.07
CA THR A 63 0.80 18.68 31.33
C THR A 63 1.16 20.14 31.07
N ASP A 64 1.02 21.00 32.08
CA ASP A 64 1.43 22.41 32.01
C ASP A 64 2.92 22.59 31.62
N GLU A 65 3.75 21.59 31.91
CA GLU A 65 5.15 21.58 31.47
C GLU A 65 5.29 21.35 29.97
N THR A 66 4.46 20.49 29.38
CA THR A 66 4.46 20.23 27.93
C THR A 66 3.78 21.31 27.11
N SER A 67 2.80 22.03 27.65
CA SER A 67 2.09 23.11 26.94
C SER A 67 3.00 24.32 26.67
N ASN A 68 4.01 24.53 27.53
CA ASN A 68 5.02 25.57 27.39
C ASN A 68 6.19 25.18 26.47
N LEU A 69 6.24 23.93 26.00
CA LEU A 69 7.26 23.49 25.05
C LEU A 69 6.87 23.85 23.61
N LEU A 70 7.86 24.21 22.81
CA LEU A 70 7.69 24.55 21.40
C LEU A 70 7.93 23.32 20.50
N CYS A 71 7.12 23.21 19.45
CA CYS A 71 7.32 22.23 18.40
C CYS A 71 8.54 22.60 17.56
N PRO A 72 9.57 21.74 17.40
CA PRO A 72 10.79 22.09 16.69
C PRO A 72 10.64 22.19 15.16
N ILE A 73 9.45 21.90 14.62
CA ILE A 73 9.17 22.02 13.19
C ILE A 73 8.50 23.37 12.87
N CYS A 74 7.45 23.74 13.62
CA CYS A 74 6.68 24.96 13.35
C CYS A 74 6.95 26.08 14.36
N LEU A 75 7.70 25.81 15.43
CA LEU A 75 8.04 26.74 16.50
C LEU A 75 6.82 27.27 17.29
N ASP A 76 5.68 26.58 17.22
CA ASP A 76 4.48 26.88 18.01
C ASP A 76 4.37 26.00 19.26
N ASN A 77 3.63 26.49 20.27
CA ASN A 77 3.32 25.78 21.50
C ASN A 77 2.67 24.40 21.25
N LEU A 78 3.08 23.40 22.03
CA LEU A 78 2.54 22.05 22.00
C LEU A 78 1.21 21.98 22.79
N THR A 79 0.16 22.59 22.23
CA THR A 79 -1.15 22.70 22.90
C THR A 79 -2.11 21.56 22.62
N ASN A 80 -2.14 21.02 21.39
CA ASN A 80 -3.16 20.07 20.95
C ASN A 80 -2.65 19.08 19.90
N ASN A 81 -3.30 17.91 19.82
CA ASN A 81 -3.02 16.87 18.82
C ASN A 81 -1.54 16.46 18.81
N LEU A 82 -1.00 16.18 19.98
CA LEU A 82 0.40 15.82 20.15
C LEU A 82 0.63 14.34 19.89
N VAL A 83 1.79 14.05 19.33
CA VAL A 83 2.27 12.70 19.09
C VAL A 83 3.66 12.51 19.64
N LYS A 84 3.89 11.34 20.24
CA LYS A 84 5.18 10.89 20.74
C LYS A 84 5.73 9.81 19.81
N PHE A 85 6.97 9.94 19.36
CA PHE A 85 7.63 8.87 18.61
C PHE A 85 7.95 7.67 19.51
N LYS A 86 7.53 6.47 19.12
CA LYS A 86 7.76 5.25 19.92
C LYS A 86 9.24 4.91 20.11
N ALA A 87 10.08 5.24 19.13
CA ALA A 87 11.51 4.90 19.14
C ALA A 87 12.41 5.86 19.95
N CYS A 88 11.94 7.08 20.23
CA CYS A 88 12.80 8.11 20.85
C CYS A 88 12.08 9.06 21.81
N SER A 89 10.78 8.86 22.05
CA SER A 89 9.99 9.63 23.02
C SER A 89 9.85 11.13 22.75
N HIS A 90 10.31 11.63 21.62
CA HIS A 90 10.15 13.04 21.25
C HIS A 90 8.71 13.38 20.86
N ILE A 91 8.26 14.56 21.29
CA ILE A 91 6.90 15.06 21.15
C ILE A 91 6.83 16.15 20.09
N LEU A 92 5.87 16.05 19.16
CA LEU A 92 5.56 17.06 18.16
C LEU A 92 4.05 17.13 17.91
N HIS A 93 3.56 18.16 17.21
CA HIS A 93 2.20 18.11 16.67
C HIS A 93 2.08 16.99 15.64
N LYS A 94 0.93 16.31 15.63
CA LYS A 94 0.60 15.26 14.66
C LYS A 94 0.75 15.73 13.22
N LYS A 95 0.31 16.96 12.91
CA LYS A 95 0.43 17.56 11.58
C LYS A 95 1.90 17.72 11.18
N CYS A 96 2.70 18.33 12.05
CA CYS A 96 4.12 18.56 11.81
C CYS A 96 4.90 17.25 11.65
N ALA A 97 4.65 16.27 12.52
CA ALA A 97 5.25 14.93 12.40
C ALA A 97 4.86 14.27 11.07
N ASN A 98 3.58 14.26 10.71
CA ASN A 98 3.14 13.65 9.44
C ASN A 98 3.75 14.35 8.22
N GLN A 99 3.74 15.67 8.17
CA GLN A 99 4.31 16.44 7.08
C GLN A 99 5.82 16.17 6.94
N PHE A 100 6.54 16.09 8.06
CA PHE A 100 7.97 15.77 8.05
C PHE A 100 8.24 14.37 7.49
N LEU A 101 7.45 13.37 7.90
CA LEU A 101 7.59 11.99 7.43
C LEU A 101 7.18 11.81 5.97
N LEU A 102 6.26 12.65 5.47
CA LEU A 102 5.85 12.65 4.07
C LEU A 102 6.90 13.26 3.15
N HIS A 103 7.56 14.34 3.57
CA HIS A 103 8.44 15.11 2.68
C HIS A 103 9.94 14.83 2.83
N TYR A 104 10.42 14.53 4.04
CA TYR A 104 11.85 14.49 4.31
C TYR A 104 12.36 13.07 4.49
N MET A 105 12.07 12.43 5.63
CA MET A 105 12.70 11.17 6.01
C MET A 105 11.87 10.38 7.01
N ARG A 106 12.08 9.07 7.06
CA ARG A 106 11.58 8.15 8.10
C ARG A 106 12.41 8.21 9.40
N LYS A 107 12.82 9.42 9.80
CA LYS A 107 13.67 9.69 10.97
C LYS A 107 13.02 10.75 11.85
N CYS A 108 13.36 10.73 13.13
CA CYS A 108 12.95 11.79 14.05
C CYS A 108 13.66 13.10 13.65
N PRO A 109 12.94 14.24 13.54
CA PRO A 109 13.56 15.54 13.24
C PRO A 109 14.51 16.03 14.33
N ILE A 110 14.31 15.58 15.58
CA ILE A 110 15.08 16.04 16.75
C ILE A 110 16.37 15.22 16.89
N CYS A 111 16.28 13.90 16.98
CA CYS A 111 17.45 13.04 17.23
C CYS A 111 17.91 12.20 16.04
N ARG A 112 17.26 12.32 14.87
CA ARG A 112 17.60 11.61 13.62
C ARG A 112 17.55 10.08 13.70
N LYS A 113 17.07 9.49 14.80
CA LYS A 113 16.82 8.05 14.93
C LYS A 113 15.69 7.61 13.99
N TYR A 114 15.77 6.38 13.48
CA TYR A 114 14.68 5.80 12.69
C TYR A 114 13.42 5.62 13.54
N ILE A 115 12.29 6.07 13.01
CA ILE A 115 10.99 6.05 13.71
C ILE A 115 10.26 4.70 13.60
N TYR A 116 10.68 3.84 12.67
CA TYR A 116 10.18 2.47 12.59
C TYR A 116 11.08 1.57 13.43
N VAL A 117 10.46 0.89 14.40
CA VAL A 117 11.11 -0.22 15.11
C VAL A 117 11.12 -1.40 14.14
N THR A 118 12.11 -1.46 13.25
CA THR A 118 12.42 -2.72 12.58
C THR A 118 13.09 -3.63 13.61
N PRO A 119 12.79 -4.94 13.66
CA PRO A 119 13.45 -5.88 14.59
C PRO A 119 14.98 -5.98 14.45
N ARG A 120 15.60 -5.26 13.51
CA ARG A 120 17.04 -5.30 13.20
C ARG A 120 17.91 -4.27 13.91
N HIS A 121 17.36 -3.45 14.81
CA HIS A 121 18.16 -2.47 15.57
C HIS A 121 18.07 -2.67 17.09
N ILE A 122 17.94 -3.93 17.52
CA ILE A 122 18.51 -4.36 18.79
C ILE A 122 19.98 -4.62 18.47
N ASN A 123 20.82 -3.59 18.61
CA ASN A 123 22.25 -3.77 18.51
C ASN A 123 22.74 -4.48 19.77
N VAL A 124 23.45 -5.58 19.53
CA VAL A 124 24.56 -6.11 20.33
C VAL A 124 25.51 -4.97 20.71
#